data_AF-R5YM67-F1
#
_entry.id   AF-R5YM67-F1
#
_cell.length_a   1.000
_cell.length_b   1.000
_cell.length_c   1.000
_cell.angle_alpha   90.00
_cell.angle_beta   90.00
_cell.angle_gamma   90.00
#
_symmetry.space_group_name_H-M   'P 1'
#
loop_
_entity.id
_entity.type
_entity.pdbx_description
1 polymer ?
#
loop_
_entity_poly.entity_id
_entity_poly.type
_entity_poly.pdbx_seq_one_letter_code
_entity_poly.pdbx_strand_id
1 'polypeptide(L)' 'MELKQPVQQMAKKSVELIKNKIDGKDIDTLTVLPVEFVDGGTTR' A
#
# COMPACT_ATOMS: atom_id res chain seq x y z
N MET A 1 -1.53 10.05 18.18
CA MET A 1 -0.75 9.37 17.13
C MET A 1 -1.66 8.43 16.37
N GLU A 2 -1.82 8.69 15.08
CA GLU A 2 -2.57 7.87 14.13
C GLU A 2 -1.60 7.29 13.10
N LEU A 3 -1.89 6.07 12.64
CA LEU A 3 -1.09 5.39 11.62
C LEU A 3 -1.74 5.59 10.26
N LYS A 4 -1.26 6.58 9.51
CA LYS A 4 -1.79 6.91 8.19
C LYS A 4 -1.32 5.89 7.15
N GLN A 5 -2.29 5.15 6.63
CA GLN A 5 -2.08 4.14 5.59
C GLN A 5 -2.04 4.80 4.20
N PRO A 6 -1.13 4.37 3.29
CA PRO A 6 -1.03 4.93 1.94
C PRO A 6 -2.08 4.33 0.99
N VAL A 7 -3.38 4.50 1.30
CA VAL A 7 -4.50 3.83 0.62
C VAL A 7 -4.52 3.99 -0.89
N GLN A 8 -4.17 5.17 -1.40
CA GLN A 8 -4.10 5.42 -2.84
C GLN A 8 -2.95 4.64 -3.51
N GLN A 9 -1.81 4.52 -2.85
CA GLN A 9 -0.67 3.77 -3.37
C GLN A 9 -0.95 2.27 -3.33
N MET A 10 -1.59 1.78 -2.27
CA MET A 10 -2.07 0.39 -2.19
C MET A 10 -2.97 0.07 -3.38
N ALA A 11 -3.98 0.89 -3.66
CA ALA A 11 -4.90 0.66 -4.77
C ALA A 11 -4.19 0.62 -6.13
N LYS A 12 -3.30 1.59 -6.38
CA LYS A 12 -2.51 1.63 -7.63
C LYS A 12 -1.65 0.38 -7.78
N LYS A 13 -0.93 -0.01 -6.73
CA LYS A 13 -0.02 -1.16 -6.77
C LYS A 13 -0.77 -2.47 -6.96
N SER A 14 -1.91 -2.64 -6.28
CA SER A 14 -2.75 -3.83 -6.42
C SER A 14 -3.27 -3.99 -7.84
N VAL A 15 -3.76 -2.92 -8.47
CA VAL A 15 -4.25 -2.96 -9.86
C VAL A 15 -3.10 -3.26 -10.83
N GLU A 16 -1.93 -2.66 -10.62
CA GLU A 16 -0.74 -2.94 -11.42
C GLU A 16 -0.33 -4.43 -11.34
N LEU A 17 -0.27 -5.00 -10.14
CA LEU A 17 0.09 -6.41 -9.94
C LEU A 17 -0.93 -7.35 -10.60
N ILE A 18 -2.22 -7.07 -10.45
CA ILE A 18 -3.28 -7.86 -11.09
C ILE A 18 -3.14 -7.80 -12.62
N LYS A 19 -2.94 -6.61 -13.18
CA LYS A 19 -2.74 -6.44 -14.63
C LYS A 19 -1.50 -7.19 -15.11
N ASN A 20 -0.37 -7.02 -14.43
CA ASN A 20 0.87 -7.72 -14.78
C ASN A 20 0.69 -9.25 -14.73
N LYS A 21 -0.08 -9.77 -13.77
CA LYS A 21 -0.39 -11.20 -13.70
C LYS A 21 -1.25 -11.66 -14.88
N ILE A 22 -2.25 -10.87 -15.27
CA ILE A 22 -3.09 -11.14 -16.45
C ILE A 22 -2.24 -11.14 -17.72
N ASP A 23 -1.28 -10.21 -17.83
CA ASP A 23 -0.35 -10.10 -18.94
C ASP A 23 0.74 -11.19 -18.95
N GLY A 24 0.70 -12.14 -18.01
CA GLY A 24 1.65 -13.26 -17.92
C GLY A 24 3.03 -12.89 -17.38
N LYS A 25 3.18 -11.72 -16.75
CA LYS A 25 4.44 -11.31 -16.13
C LYS A 25 4.58 -11.92 -14.74
N ASP A 26 5.82 -12.14 -14.34
CA ASP A 26 6.15 -12.46 -12.95
C ASP A 26 5.84 -11.25 -12.06
N ILE A 27 5.26 -11.56 -10.89
CA ILE A 27 4.88 -10.57 -9.89
C ILE A 27 5.31 -11.05 -8.51
N ASP A 28 5.60 -10.09 -7.64
CA ASP A 28 5.77 -10.37 -6.22
C ASP A 28 4.43 -10.74 -5.60
N THR A 29 4.41 -11.80 -4.78
CA THR A 29 3.23 -12.22 -4.02
C THR A 29 3.06 -11.44 -2.71
N LEU A 30 4.13 -10.75 -2.26
CA LEU A 30 4.13 -9.89 -1.09
C LEU A 30 4.77 -8.55 -1.43
N THR A 31 4.04 -7.46 -1.20
CA THR A 31 4.54 -6.10 -1.34
C THR A 31 4.21 -5.33 -0.07
N VAL A 32 5.23 -4.75 0.57
CA VAL A 32 5.09 -3.94 1.78
C VAL A 32 5.21 -2.48 1.41
N LEU A 33 4.22 -1.67 1.79
CA LEU A 33 4.25 -0.22 1.60
C LEU A 33 4.50 0.49 2.94
N PRO A 34 5.29 1.57 2.96
CA PRO A 34 5.56 2.32 4.18
C PRO A 34 4.31 3.07 4.65
N VAL A 35 4.22 3.26 5.96
CA VAL A 35 3.14 3.99 6.63
C VAL A 35 3.70 5.24 7.30
N GLU A 36 2.86 6.23 7.52
CA GLU A 36 3.24 7.48 8.18
C GLU A 36 2.60 7.56 9.57
N PHE A 37 3.39 7.88 10.59
CA PHE A 37 2.83 8.30 11.88
C PHE A 37 2.43 9.77 11.77
N VAL A 38 1.16 10.05 12.03
CA VAL A 38 0.63 11.41 12.07
C VAL A 38 0.10 11.71 13.46
N ASP A 39 0.11 12.98 13.85
CA ASP A 39 -0.51 13.35 15.11
C ASP A 39 -2.04 13.22 14.98
N GLY A 40 -2.64 12.55 15.96
CA GLY A 40 -4.08 12.32 16.05
C GLY A 40 -4.70 12.96 17.29
N GLY A 41 -3.93 13.73 18.07
CA GLY A 41 -4.38 14.41 19.29
C GLY A 41 -4.71 13.51 20.48
N THR A 42 -4.70 12.18 20.30
CA THR A 42 -5.07 11.17 21.30
C THR A 42 -3.88 10.56 22.05
N THR A 43 -2.65 10.94 21.70
CA THR A 43 -1.42 10.42 22.33
C THR A 43 -0.62 11.62 22.82
N ARG A 44 -0.19 11.59 24.09
CA ARG A 44 0.66 12.62 24.71
C ARG A 44 2.09 12.55 24.19
#